data_AF-A0A9P5JMD9-F1
#
_entry.id   AF-A0A9P5JMD9-F1
#
_cell.length_a   1.000
_cell.length_b   1.000
_cell.length_c   1.000
_cell.angle_alpha   90.00
_cell.angle_beta   90.00
_cell.angle_gamma   90.00
#
_symmetry.space_group_name_H-M   'P 1'
#
loop_
_entity.id
_entity.type
_entity.pdbx_description
1 polymer ?
#
loop_
_entity_poly.entity_id
_entity_poly.type
_entity_poly.pdbx_seq_one_letter_code
_entity_poly.pdbx_strand_id
1 'polypeptide(L)'
;MVSFTSLSILLVSALTAVQAAPLDRRIVPTENCTTVATGNLRTTNGHTFQLSGGELKFGGSLAVEFQSCTPNFGGYTGANGTPIEGHIYVPSTKQCLTANPTSSGPPFTFGTAACYYSDDSGQYASSFIKQSDGKIYYVGVTQADGSVIAYGDVCKSGYFGVLSSTTSGVASFSCVNDGHVIGLNI
;
A
#
# COMPACT_ATOMS: atom_id res chain seq x y z
N MET A 1 -21.67 -11.48 75.83
CA MET A 1 -22.59 -10.49 75.22
C MET A 1 -21.93 -9.12 75.28
N VAL A 2 -21.50 -8.58 74.15
CA VAL A 2 -21.26 -7.14 73.96
C VAL A 2 -21.74 -6.82 72.54
N SER A 3 -22.56 -5.79 72.39
CA SER A 3 -23.08 -5.35 71.09
C SER A 3 -22.19 -4.25 70.53
N PHE A 4 -21.89 -4.30 69.24
CA PHE A 4 -21.31 -3.18 68.49
C PHE A 4 -22.08 -2.98 67.19
N THR A 5 -23.10 -2.13 67.25
CA THR A 5 -23.60 -1.41 66.07
C THR A 5 -22.53 -0.46 65.60
N SER A 6 -22.08 -0.56 64.35
CA SER A 6 -21.28 0.48 63.71
C SER A 6 -21.86 0.83 62.35
N LEU A 7 -21.94 2.12 62.09
CA LEU A 7 -22.65 2.76 60.99
C LEU A 7 -21.65 3.15 59.87
N SER A 8 -22.15 3.28 58.64
CA SER A 8 -21.49 4.01 57.54
C SER A 8 -20.26 3.32 56.90
N ILE A 9 -19.84 3.56 55.66
CA ILE A 9 -20.25 4.54 54.62
C ILE A 9 -20.39 3.80 53.28
N LEU A 10 -21.47 4.02 52.53
CA LEU A 10 -21.53 3.64 51.10
C LEU A 10 -20.70 4.62 50.28
N LEU A 11 -19.48 4.24 49.88
CA LEU A 11 -18.76 4.96 48.83
C LEU A 11 -19.45 4.72 47.49
N VAL A 12 -20.34 5.64 47.12
CA VAL A 12 -20.80 5.75 45.73
C VAL A 12 -19.65 6.37 44.93
N SER A 13 -18.81 5.52 44.35
CA SER A 13 -17.80 5.93 43.38
C SER A 13 -18.50 6.44 42.13
N ALA A 14 -18.76 7.74 42.08
CA ALA A 14 -19.18 8.42 40.87
C ALA A 14 -18.03 8.39 39.86
N LEU A 15 -17.95 7.31 39.08
CA LEU A 15 -17.18 7.30 37.85
C LEU A 15 -17.85 8.32 36.92
N THR A 16 -17.35 9.55 36.94
CA THR A 16 -17.55 10.48 35.84
C THR A 16 -17.00 9.82 34.60
N ALA A 17 -17.90 9.29 33.77
CA ALA A 17 -17.56 8.86 32.42
C ALA A 17 -17.05 10.10 31.70
N VAL A 18 -15.73 10.26 31.65
CA VAL A 18 -15.07 11.22 30.77
C VAL A 18 -15.30 10.68 29.36
N GLN A 19 -16.46 11.04 28.81
CA GLN A 19 -16.82 10.70 27.45
C GLN A 19 -15.89 11.50 26.56
N ALA A 20 -14.78 10.85 26.18
CA ALA A 20 -13.78 11.42 25.31
C ALA A 20 -14.51 11.95 24.07
N ALA A 21 -14.43 13.26 23.86
CA ALA A 21 -15.03 13.87 22.69
C ALA A 21 -14.47 13.17 21.44
N PRO A 22 -15.31 12.81 20.45
CA PRO A 22 -14.80 12.27 19.20
C PRO A 22 -13.78 13.27 18.65
N LEU A 23 -12.57 12.80 18.35
CA LEU A 23 -11.58 13.62 17.69
C LEU A 23 -12.06 13.86 16.26
N ASP A 24 -12.73 14.99 16.01
CA ASP A 24 -13.36 15.35 14.73
C ASP A 24 -12.43 15.20 13.52
N ARG A 25 -11.11 15.25 13.74
CA ARG A 25 -10.10 14.84 12.77
C ARG A 25 -8.80 14.45 13.47
N ARG A 26 -8.28 13.25 13.22
CA ARG A 26 -6.88 12.92 13.55
C ARG A 26 -5.99 13.76 12.63
N ILE A 27 -5.21 14.69 13.20
CA ILE A 27 -4.21 15.45 12.43
C ILE A 27 -3.02 14.52 12.24
N VAL A 28 -2.97 13.88 11.07
CA VAL A 28 -1.83 13.08 10.61
C VAL A 28 -1.06 13.83 9.54
N PRO A 29 0.26 13.65 9.45
CA PRO A 29 1.03 14.05 8.28
C PRO A 29 0.45 13.50 6.97
N THR A 30 0.58 14.26 5.88
CA THR A 30 0.16 13.86 4.53
C THR A 30 1.31 14.01 3.55
N GLU A 31 1.42 13.07 2.62
CA GLU A 31 2.36 13.15 1.52
C GLU A 31 1.90 14.16 0.47
N ASN A 32 2.88 14.79 -0.17
CA ASN A 32 2.71 15.50 -1.42
C ASN A 32 3.40 14.69 -2.53
N CYS A 33 2.63 14.23 -3.52
CA CYS A 33 3.13 13.37 -4.57
C CYS A 33 3.34 14.15 -5.89
N THR A 34 4.49 13.94 -6.51
CA THR A 34 4.89 14.58 -7.77
C THR A 34 5.14 13.54 -8.84
N THR A 35 4.57 13.74 -10.03
CA THR A 35 4.76 12.86 -11.19
C THR A 35 6.22 12.89 -11.66
N VAL A 36 6.90 11.73 -11.61
CA VAL A 36 8.29 11.56 -12.05
C VAL A 36 8.43 10.71 -13.32
N ALA A 37 7.36 10.04 -13.75
CA ALA A 37 7.26 9.38 -15.05
C ALA A 37 5.79 9.27 -15.49
N THR A 38 5.55 9.35 -16.79
CA THR A 38 4.22 9.22 -17.42
C THR A 38 4.35 8.37 -18.68
N GLY A 39 3.41 7.47 -18.92
CA GLY A 39 3.49 6.54 -20.04
C GLY A 39 2.42 5.46 -19.98
N ASN A 40 2.64 4.38 -20.74
CA ASN A 40 1.72 3.24 -20.76
C ASN A 40 2.29 2.11 -19.92
N LEU A 41 1.51 1.66 -18.92
CA LEU A 41 1.92 0.58 -18.03
C LEU A 41 2.12 -0.70 -18.82
N ARG A 42 3.31 -1.28 -18.66
CA ARG A 42 3.72 -2.52 -19.30
C ARG A 42 4.68 -3.29 -18.41
N THR A 43 4.82 -4.59 -18.64
CA THR A 43 5.95 -5.36 -18.11
C THR A 43 7.26 -4.92 -18.79
N THR A 44 8.40 -5.18 -18.16
CA THR A 44 9.72 -4.96 -18.80
C THR A 44 9.94 -5.75 -20.08
N ASN A 45 9.20 -6.85 -20.29
CA ASN A 45 9.20 -7.62 -21.54
C ASN A 45 8.22 -7.07 -22.61
N GLY A 46 7.53 -5.95 -22.33
CA GLY A 46 6.70 -5.23 -23.30
C GLY A 46 5.21 -5.57 -23.30
N HIS A 47 4.75 -6.56 -22.54
CA HIS A 47 3.31 -6.85 -22.41
C HIS A 47 2.58 -5.68 -21.74
N THR A 48 1.59 -5.11 -22.41
CA THR A 48 0.79 -3.99 -21.92
C THR A 48 -0.34 -4.44 -21.00
N PHE A 49 -0.98 -3.47 -20.34
CA PHE A 49 -2.14 -3.70 -19.50
C PHE A 49 -3.32 -2.78 -19.82
N GLN A 50 -4.50 -3.15 -19.32
CA GLN A 50 -5.73 -2.37 -19.29
C GLN A 50 -6.46 -2.62 -17.96
N LEU A 51 -7.34 -1.70 -17.56
CA LEU A 51 -8.31 -1.95 -16.49
C LEU A 51 -9.62 -2.44 -17.09
N SER A 52 -10.14 -3.56 -16.60
CA SER A 52 -11.39 -4.16 -17.10
C SER A 52 -12.10 -4.92 -15.97
N GLY A 53 -13.36 -4.57 -15.70
CA GLY A 53 -14.13 -5.18 -14.60
C GLY A 53 -13.58 -4.90 -13.20
N GLY A 54 -12.84 -3.80 -13.02
CA GLY A 54 -12.17 -3.45 -11.76
C GLY A 54 -10.79 -4.10 -11.55
N GLU A 55 -10.35 -4.94 -12.48
CA GLU A 55 -9.07 -5.65 -12.41
C GLU A 55 -8.08 -5.16 -13.49
N LEU A 56 -6.79 -5.20 -13.17
CA LEU A 56 -5.69 -5.08 -14.12
C LEU A 56 -5.59 -6.36 -14.95
N LYS A 57 -5.67 -6.25 -16.28
CA LYS A 57 -5.59 -7.38 -17.21
C LYS A 57 -4.54 -7.11 -18.29
N PHE A 58 -3.93 -8.17 -18.80
CA PHE A 58 -2.98 -8.08 -19.90
C PHE A 58 -3.65 -7.65 -21.21
N GLY A 59 -2.90 -6.96 -22.06
CA GLY A 59 -3.36 -6.40 -23.33
C GLY A 59 -3.97 -5.00 -23.18
N GLY A 60 -4.32 -4.38 -24.30
CA GLY A 60 -4.83 -3.01 -24.33
C GLY A 60 -3.76 -1.95 -24.04
N SER A 61 -4.16 -0.82 -23.46
CA SER A 61 -3.27 0.29 -23.11
C SER A 61 -3.80 1.01 -21.87
N LEU A 62 -2.95 1.16 -20.85
CA LEU A 62 -3.27 1.85 -19.61
C LEU A 62 -2.28 2.99 -19.38
N ALA A 63 -2.72 4.22 -19.64
CA ALA A 63 -1.95 5.41 -19.32
C ALA A 63 -1.87 5.57 -17.79
N VAL A 64 -0.65 5.78 -17.28
CA VAL A 64 -0.35 5.89 -15.86
C VAL A 64 0.72 6.96 -15.60
N GLU A 65 0.80 7.36 -14.35
CA GLU A 65 1.85 8.19 -13.80
C GLU A 65 2.51 7.45 -12.63
N PHE A 66 3.84 7.35 -12.60
CA PHE A 66 4.54 7.05 -11.36
C PHE A 66 4.78 8.37 -10.63
N GLN A 67 4.17 8.49 -9.45
CA GLN A 67 4.22 9.69 -8.62
C GLN A 67 5.03 9.37 -7.37
N SER A 68 6.17 10.06 -7.20
CA SER A 68 7.00 9.94 -5.99
C SER A 68 6.46 10.88 -4.92
N CYS A 69 6.44 10.41 -3.68
CA CYS A 69 5.75 11.06 -2.56
C CYS A 69 6.74 11.57 -1.50
N THR A 70 6.40 12.69 -0.86
CA THR A 70 7.24 13.31 0.18
C THR A 70 6.36 13.86 1.31
N PRO A 71 6.63 13.55 2.60
CA PRO A 71 7.72 12.70 3.08
C PRO A 71 7.60 11.25 2.58
N ASN A 72 8.75 10.59 2.48
CA ASN A 72 8.84 9.20 2.03
C ASN A 72 8.56 8.28 3.21
N PHE A 73 7.28 8.03 3.47
CA PHE A 73 6.85 7.32 4.67
C PHE A 73 7.30 5.86 4.71
N GLY A 74 7.33 5.16 3.57
CA GLY A 74 7.70 3.75 3.54
C GLY A 74 9.20 3.48 3.62
N GLY A 75 10.05 4.50 3.61
CA GLY A 75 11.49 4.38 3.85
C GLY A 75 12.31 3.80 2.69
N TYR A 76 11.72 3.60 1.51
CA TYR A 76 12.43 3.16 0.30
C TYR A 76 13.09 4.36 -0.45
N THR A 77 14.36 4.26 -0.85
CA THR A 77 15.31 5.36 -1.18
C THR A 77 15.09 6.42 -2.33
N GLY A 78 15.77 6.21 -3.48
CA GLY A 78 16.15 7.13 -4.60
C GLY A 78 17.68 7.35 -4.87
N ALA A 79 18.27 6.72 -5.93
CA ALA A 79 19.71 6.39 -6.19
C ALA A 79 20.84 7.24 -5.57
N ASN A 80 21.94 6.58 -5.18
CA ASN A 80 22.93 6.94 -4.12
C ASN A 80 22.61 6.32 -2.73
N GLY A 81 22.39 5.00 -2.70
CA GLY A 81 22.10 4.21 -1.48
C GLY A 81 20.67 3.63 -1.39
N THR A 82 19.92 3.60 -2.50
CA THR A 82 18.54 4.10 -2.40
C THR A 82 17.72 3.83 -3.70
N PRO A 83 16.46 3.31 -3.64
CA PRO A 83 15.46 3.33 -4.78
C PRO A 83 14.05 3.95 -4.48
N ILE A 84 13.48 4.78 -5.38
CA ILE A 84 12.38 5.76 -5.09
C ILE A 84 11.02 5.10 -4.76
N GLU A 85 10.38 5.43 -3.63
CA GLU A 85 8.97 5.10 -3.37
C GLU A 85 7.97 6.03 -4.07
N GLY A 86 6.80 5.48 -4.39
CA GLY A 86 5.66 6.22 -4.89
C GLY A 86 4.45 5.34 -5.19
N HIS A 87 3.46 5.92 -5.85
CA HIS A 87 2.28 5.21 -6.35
C HIS A 87 2.22 5.21 -7.88
N ILE A 88 1.50 4.24 -8.43
CA ILE A 88 1.08 4.25 -9.84
C ILE A 88 -0.32 4.86 -9.90
N TYR A 89 -0.39 6.15 -10.20
CA TYR A 89 -1.64 6.88 -10.41
C TYR A 89 -2.21 6.58 -11.80
N VAL A 90 -3.54 6.47 -11.89
CA VAL A 90 -4.29 6.17 -13.11
C VAL A 90 -5.18 7.39 -13.44
N PRO A 91 -4.76 8.27 -14.36
CA PRO A 91 -5.47 9.54 -14.62
C PRO A 91 -6.92 9.38 -15.09
N SER A 92 -7.24 8.29 -15.80
CA SER A 92 -8.59 8.03 -16.31
C SER A 92 -9.63 7.72 -15.23
N THR A 93 -9.21 7.15 -14.09
CA THR A 93 -10.07 6.84 -12.94
C THR A 93 -9.85 7.79 -11.75
N LYS A 94 -8.79 8.61 -11.80
CA LYS A 94 -8.33 9.47 -10.69
C LYS A 94 -8.06 8.69 -9.40
N GLN A 95 -7.49 7.51 -9.57
CA GLN A 95 -7.26 6.52 -8.53
C GLN A 95 -5.85 5.94 -8.66
N CYS A 96 -5.36 5.31 -7.60
CA CYS A 96 -4.07 4.63 -7.61
C CYS A 96 -4.26 3.14 -7.84
N LEU A 97 -3.32 2.52 -8.55
CA LEU A 97 -3.24 1.07 -8.69
C LEU A 97 -2.97 0.47 -7.31
N THR A 98 -3.79 -0.49 -6.88
CA THR A 98 -3.67 -1.14 -5.57
C THR A 98 -3.71 -2.66 -5.72
N ALA A 99 -2.99 -3.37 -4.87
CA ALA A 99 -3.23 -4.80 -4.70
C ALA A 99 -4.64 -5.00 -4.13
N ASN A 100 -5.36 -5.98 -4.66
CA ASN A 100 -6.57 -6.50 -4.06
C ASN A 100 -6.16 -7.60 -3.07
N PRO A 101 -6.34 -7.41 -1.75
CA PRO A 101 -5.82 -8.35 -0.77
C PRO A 101 -6.55 -9.69 -0.82
N THR A 102 -5.78 -10.77 -0.89
CA THR A 102 -6.24 -12.15 -0.81
C THR A 102 -5.94 -12.69 0.60
N SER A 103 -6.89 -13.42 1.19
CA SER A 103 -6.72 -14.03 2.52
C SER A 103 -5.62 -15.10 2.60
N SER A 104 -5.10 -15.53 1.45
CA SER A 104 -4.06 -16.56 1.30
C SER A 104 -2.65 -16.02 1.02
N GLY A 105 -2.47 -14.71 0.87
CA GLY A 105 -1.21 -14.15 0.37
C GLY A 105 -1.09 -14.26 -1.18
N PRO A 106 0.13 -14.09 -1.74
CA PRO A 106 0.34 -13.97 -3.17
C PRO A 106 -0.05 -15.25 -3.93
N PRO A 107 -0.39 -15.15 -5.23
CA PRO A 107 -0.22 -13.98 -6.07
C PRO A 107 -1.37 -12.95 -5.95
N PHE A 108 -1.03 -11.66 -5.94
CA PHE A 108 -2.02 -10.58 -5.81
C PHE A 108 -2.54 -10.12 -7.16
N THR A 109 -3.86 -10.02 -7.32
CA THR A 109 -4.45 -9.25 -8.42
C THR A 109 -4.44 -7.76 -8.09
N PHE A 110 -4.51 -6.91 -9.10
CA PHE A 110 -4.53 -5.45 -8.92
C PHE A 110 -5.83 -4.85 -9.44
N GLY A 111 -6.28 -3.79 -8.79
CA GLY A 111 -7.38 -2.93 -9.22
C GLY A 111 -7.01 -1.47 -9.00
N THR A 112 -8.01 -0.60 -8.88
CA THR A 112 -7.79 0.80 -8.50
C THR A 112 -8.63 1.19 -7.28
N ALA A 113 -8.06 2.03 -6.42
CA ALA A 113 -8.72 2.58 -5.24
C ALA A 113 -8.36 4.06 -5.05
N ALA A 114 -8.99 4.72 -4.08
CA ALA A 114 -8.54 6.04 -3.63
C ALA A 114 -7.03 5.98 -3.32
N CYS A 115 -6.28 6.99 -3.76
CA CYS A 115 -4.88 7.11 -3.40
C CYS A 115 -4.76 7.48 -1.91
N TYR A 116 -3.94 6.74 -1.18
CA TYR A 116 -3.69 6.97 0.24
C TYR A 116 -2.36 7.68 0.41
N TYR A 117 -2.41 8.92 0.88
CA TYR A 117 -1.27 9.85 0.99
C TYR A 117 -1.12 10.36 2.44
N SER A 118 -1.33 9.52 3.46
CA SER A 118 -1.34 9.99 4.85
C SER A 118 -0.84 8.99 5.87
N ASP A 119 -0.14 9.50 6.90
CA ASP A 119 0.39 8.78 8.06
C ASP A 119 -0.69 8.47 9.09
N ASP A 120 -1.72 7.76 8.63
CA ASP A 120 -2.79 7.24 9.48
C ASP A 120 -2.64 5.74 9.62
N SER A 121 -2.36 5.27 10.84
CA SER A 121 -2.29 3.84 11.17
C SER A 121 -3.61 3.07 10.95
N GLY A 122 -4.71 3.76 10.62
CA GLY A 122 -5.95 3.14 10.14
C GLY A 122 -6.05 2.98 8.62
N GLN A 123 -5.05 3.45 7.86
CA GLN A 123 -5.00 3.43 6.39
C GLN A 123 -3.82 2.59 5.89
N TYR A 124 -4.00 2.02 4.70
CA TYR A 124 -3.11 1.00 4.15
C TYR A 124 -2.68 1.42 2.74
N ALA A 125 -1.41 1.77 2.56
CA ALA A 125 -0.89 2.24 1.28
C ALA A 125 -0.41 1.06 0.42
N SER A 126 -0.80 1.05 -0.86
CA SER A 126 -0.13 0.21 -1.87
C SER A 126 1.05 0.99 -2.43
N SER A 127 2.26 0.59 -1.99
CA SER A 127 3.50 1.26 -2.38
C SER A 127 4.21 0.54 -3.53
N PHE A 128 4.82 1.35 -4.40
CA PHE A 128 5.66 0.90 -5.50
C PHE A 128 7.04 1.54 -5.41
N ILE A 129 8.04 0.82 -5.88
CA ILE A 129 9.46 1.21 -5.80
C ILE A 129 10.06 1.27 -7.20
N LYS A 130 10.63 2.42 -7.56
CA LYS A 130 11.39 2.59 -8.81
C LYS A 130 12.88 2.39 -8.53
N GLN A 131 13.41 1.29 -9.05
CA GLN A 131 14.80 0.91 -8.93
C GLN A 131 15.73 1.79 -9.77
N SER A 132 17.03 1.72 -9.49
CA SER A 132 18.08 2.43 -10.24
C SER A 132 18.17 2.01 -11.72
N ASP A 133 17.71 0.80 -12.05
CA ASP A 133 17.57 0.32 -13.44
C ASP A 133 16.28 0.80 -14.14
N GLY A 134 15.53 1.70 -13.49
CA GLY A 134 14.30 2.31 -14.00
C GLY A 134 13.05 1.47 -13.84
N LYS A 135 13.16 0.20 -13.45
CA LYS A 135 12.03 -0.71 -13.29
C LYS A 135 11.23 -0.39 -12.04
N ILE A 136 9.91 -0.59 -12.12
CA ILE A 136 9.00 -0.39 -11.00
C ILE A 136 8.54 -1.75 -10.47
N TYR A 137 8.62 -1.95 -9.16
CA TYR A 137 8.12 -3.15 -8.48
C TYR A 137 7.11 -2.78 -7.40
N TYR A 138 6.27 -3.73 -7.00
CA TYR A 138 5.38 -3.55 -5.85
C TYR A 138 6.10 -4.00 -4.57
N VAL A 139 6.02 -3.22 -3.49
CA VAL A 139 6.71 -3.56 -2.22
C VAL A 139 5.79 -4.22 -1.18
N GLY A 140 4.47 -4.18 -1.40
CA GLY A 140 3.48 -4.68 -0.46
C GLY A 140 2.52 -3.60 0.01
N VAL A 141 1.77 -3.92 1.06
CA VAL A 141 0.93 -2.95 1.77
C VAL A 141 1.68 -2.46 2.99
N THR A 142 1.93 -1.16 3.06
CA THR A 142 2.76 -0.52 4.09
C THR A 142 1.91 0.33 5.05
N GLN A 143 2.38 0.45 6.30
CA GLN A 143 2.08 1.63 7.12
C GLN A 143 2.98 2.78 6.68
N ALA A 144 2.67 3.97 7.16
CA ALA A 144 3.49 5.15 6.93
C ALA A 144 4.77 5.25 7.80
N ASP A 145 5.13 4.19 8.53
CA ASP A 145 6.49 3.99 9.06
C ASP A 145 7.33 3.03 8.18
N GLY A 146 6.78 2.57 7.05
CA GLY A 146 7.41 1.60 6.15
C GLY A 146 7.36 0.15 6.61
N SER A 147 6.76 -0.14 7.76
CA SER A 147 6.45 -1.51 8.12
C SER A 147 5.47 -2.11 7.11
N VAL A 148 5.87 -3.23 6.51
CA VAL A 148 5.03 -3.99 5.58
C VAL A 148 4.02 -4.79 6.42
N ILE A 149 2.76 -4.35 6.42
CA ILE A 149 1.67 -4.93 7.22
C ILE A 149 1.22 -6.27 6.66
N ALA A 150 1.10 -6.31 5.34
CA ALA A 150 0.70 -7.50 4.61
C ALA A 150 1.82 -7.92 3.69
N TYR A 151 2.12 -9.23 3.74
CA TYR A 151 2.98 -9.94 2.79
C TYR A 151 4.50 -9.77 2.98
N GLY A 152 4.95 -9.00 3.97
CA GLY A 152 6.38 -8.78 4.26
C GLY A 152 7.17 -10.06 4.58
N ASP A 153 6.57 -11.01 5.30
CA ASP A 153 7.20 -12.31 5.59
C ASP A 153 7.16 -13.28 4.38
N VAL A 154 6.33 -13.02 3.37
CA VAL A 154 6.17 -13.89 2.20
C VAL A 154 7.24 -13.61 1.14
N CYS A 155 7.83 -12.41 1.13
CA CYS A 155 8.91 -12.03 0.21
C CYS A 155 10.11 -11.41 0.93
N LYS A 156 10.66 -12.13 1.93
CA LYS A 156 11.72 -11.64 2.86
C LYS A 156 12.99 -11.05 2.23
N SER A 157 13.20 -11.20 0.92
CA SER A 157 14.44 -10.83 0.23
C SER A 157 14.21 -9.93 -0.99
N GLY A 158 12.98 -9.54 -1.30
CA GLY A 158 12.70 -8.92 -2.58
C GLY A 158 11.33 -8.29 -2.71
N TYR A 159 11.01 -7.91 -3.94
CA TYR A 159 9.81 -7.20 -4.31
C TYR A 159 8.79 -8.15 -4.94
N PHE A 160 7.59 -7.65 -5.21
CA PHE A 160 6.59 -8.34 -6.01
C PHE A 160 6.57 -7.80 -7.45
N GLY A 161 6.37 -8.69 -8.40
CA GLY A 161 6.28 -8.36 -9.83
C GLY A 161 5.48 -9.41 -10.59
N VAL A 162 5.39 -9.26 -11.89
CA VAL A 162 4.60 -10.14 -12.75
C VAL A 162 5.42 -11.37 -13.13
N LEU A 163 4.82 -12.57 -13.13
CA LEU A 163 5.50 -13.78 -13.65
C LEU A 163 5.74 -13.64 -15.16
N SER A 164 6.99 -13.82 -15.61
CA SER A 164 7.39 -13.65 -17.02
C SER A 164 6.72 -14.63 -18.00
N SER A 165 6.22 -15.76 -17.50
CA SER A 165 5.42 -16.72 -18.27
C SER A 165 3.96 -16.28 -18.48
N THR A 166 3.46 -15.34 -17.68
CA THR A 166 2.06 -14.90 -17.72
C THR A 166 1.93 -13.70 -18.65
N THR A 167 1.14 -13.87 -19.72
CA THR A 167 1.03 -12.90 -20.82
C THR A 167 -0.41 -12.58 -21.22
N SER A 168 -1.39 -13.20 -20.55
CA SER A 168 -2.83 -13.05 -20.81
C SER A 168 -3.64 -13.21 -19.51
N GLY A 169 -4.90 -12.75 -19.52
CA GLY A 169 -5.79 -12.84 -18.36
C GLY A 169 -5.59 -11.72 -17.34
N VAL A 170 -5.94 -11.99 -16.08
CA VAL A 170 -5.75 -11.05 -14.96
C VAL A 170 -4.26 -10.98 -14.59
N ALA A 171 -3.75 -9.76 -14.46
CA ALA A 171 -2.38 -9.53 -14.02
C ALA A 171 -2.25 -9.88 -12.53
N SER A 172 -1.31 -10.75 -12.20
CA SER A 172 -1.07 -11.21 -10.83
C SER A 172 0.40 -11.13 -10.47
N PHE A 173 0.70 -10.67 -9.25
CA PHE A 173 2.05 -10.38 -8.81
C PHE A 173 2.53 -11.40 -7.78
N SER A 174 3.71 -11.96 -8.00
CA SER A 174 4.38 -12.98 -7.17
C SER A 174 5.73 -12.46 -6.65
N CYS A 175 6.34 -13.16 -5.70
CA CYS A 175 7.59 -12.72 -5.07
C CYS A 175 8.79 -12.93 -6.01
N VAL A 176 9.68 -11.94 -6.13
CA VAL A 176 10.87 -12.00 -7.02
C VAL A 176 11.78 -13.22 -6.76
N ASN A 177 11.73 -13.81 -5.57
CA ASN A 177 12.45 -15.04 -5.24
C ASN A 177 11.98 -16.28 -6.05
N ASP A 178 10.82 -16.22 -6.74
CA ASP A 178 10.31 -17.28 -7.61
C ASP A 178 11.06 -17.40 -8.96
N GLY A 179 12.23 -16.73 -9.09
CA GLY A 179 13.21 -16.90 -10.18
C GLY A 179 12.82 -16.34 -11.55
N HIS A 180 11.55 -16.05 -11.78
CA HIS A 180 10.99 -15.73 -13.10
C HIS A 180 10.11 -14.46 -13.10
N VAL A 181 10.31 -13.57 -12.15
CA VAL A 181 9.47 -12.38 -11.95
C VAL A 181 10.07 -11.15 -12.63
N ILE A 182 9.24 -10.38 -13.33
CA ILE A 182 9.62 -9.17 -14.05
C ILE A 182 8.94 -7.92 -13.48
N GLY A 183 9.71 -6.82 -13.46
CA GLY A 183 9.21 -5.50 -13.07
C GLY A 183 8.34 -4.86 -14.15
N LEU A 184 7.73 -3.74 -13.77
CA LEU A 184 6.94 -2.86 -14.62
C LEU A 184 7.83 -1.77 -15.24
N ASN A 185 7.35 -1.22 -16.34
CA ASN A 185 7.89 -0.06 -17.03
C ASN A 185 6.71 0.85 -17.47
N ILE A 186 7.00 2.12 -17.71
CA ILE A 186 6.03 3.18 -18.04
C ILE A 186 6.50 3.93 -19.27
#